data_AF-A0A0C1RNR3-F1
#
_entry.id   AF-A0A0C1RNR3-F1
#
_cell.length_a   1.000
_cell.length_b   1.000
_cell.length_c   1.000
_cell.angle_alpha   90.00
_cell.angle_beta   90.00
_cell.angle_gamma   90.00
#
_symmetry.space_group_name_H-M   'P 1'
#
loop_
_entity.id
_entity.type
_entity.pdbx_description
1 polymer ?
#
loop_
_entity_poly.entity_id
_entity_poly.type
_entity_poly.pdbx_seq_one_letter_code
_entity_poly.pdbx_strand_id
1 'polypeptide(L)'
;MLLSSSSAAVNETANVMDAVEGKGNDLNIPYAEELIAFTEAVHRLDGTLEEAREKLISAVGEKGMVDAAVIASIFRSLNIAADSSGIRIDDEWEAVAAHLATKTNANKFSTAANSPNITKHIDSMRRSDE
;
A
#
# COMPACT_ATOMS: atom_id res chain seq x y z
N MET A 1 -3.50 5.81 -12.76
CA MET A 1 -2.71 6.80 -12.00
C MET A 1 -1.32 6.87 -12.62
N LEU A 2 -0.83 8.06 -12.99
CA LEU A 2 0.53 8.24 -13.55
C LEU A 2 1.49 8.73 -12.46
N LEU A 3 1.80 7.84 -11.50
CA LEU A 3 2.70 8.17 -10.38
C LEU A 3 4.07 8.65 -10.86
N SER A 4 4.57 8.10 -11.98
CA SER A 4 5.79 8.55 -12.64
C SER A 4 5.72 9.99 -13.15
N SER A 5 4.60 10.41 -13.73
CA SER A 5 4.39 11.79 -14.18
C SER A 5 4.28 12.77 -13.01
N SER A 6 3.69 12.34 -11.89
CA SER A 6 3.63 13.15 -10.66
C SER A 6 5.02 13.35 -10.08
N SER A 7 5.80 12.27 -9.93
CA SER A 7 7.19 12.31 -9.45
C SER A 7 8.09 13.19 -10.32
N ALA A 8 7.95 13.11 -11.65
CA ALA A 8 8.68 13.97 -12.58
C ALA A 8 8.33 15.46 -12.45
N ALA A 9 7.07 15.79 -12.12
CA ALA A 9 6.61 17.17 -11.99
C ALA A 9 7.15 17.87 -10.73
N VAL A 10 7.34 17.12 -9.63
CA VAL A 10 7.86 17.66 -8.36
C VAL A 10 9.35 17.38 -8.14
N ASN A 11 9.98 16.61 -9.02
CA ASN A 11 11.39 16.16 -8.90
C ASN A 11 11.67 15.45 -7.57
N GLU A 12 10.73 14.62 -7.12
CA GLU A 12 10.84 13.83 -5.90
C GLU A 12 10.66 12.35 -6.20
N THR A 13 11.48 11.52 -5.54
CA THR A 13 11.39 10.07 -5.59
C THR A 13 11.02 9.53 -4.22
N ALA A 14 9.88 8.86 -4.12
CA ALA A 14 9.49 8.15 -2.89
C ALA A 14 9.88 6.67 -3.00
N ASN A 15 10.60 6.17 -2.01
CA ASN A 15 10.90 4.75 -1.91
C ASN A 15 9.73 4.01 -1.27
N VAL A 16 8.96 3.30 -2.09
CA VAL A 16 7.79 2.53 -1.65
C VAL A 16 8.12 1.55 -0.51
N MET A 17 9.36 1.07 -0.42
CA MET A 17 9.75 0.16 0.66
C MET A 17 9.72 0.81 2.04
N ASP A 18 10.08 2.08 2.14
CA ASP A 18 10.10 2.78 3.43
C ASP A 18 8.65 2.94 3.93
N ALA A 19 7.70 3.18 3.02
CA ALA A 19 6.27 3.21 3.34
C ALA A 19 5.74 1.84 3.80
N VAL A 20 6.15 0.75 3.13
CA VAL A 20 5.75 -0.62 3.48
C VAL A 20 6.31 -1.04 4.84
N GLU A 21 7.47 -0.53 5.24
CA GLU A 21 8.09 -0.77 6.54
C GLU A 21 7.58 0.19 7.64
N GLY A 22 6.65 1.09 7.32
CA GLY A 22 6.10 2.06 8.26
C GLY A 22 7.02 3.26 8.56
N LYS A 23 8.07 3.47 7.77
CA LYS A 23 9.07 4.53 7.95
C LYS A 23 8.71 5.76 7.11
N GLY A 24 7.79 6.57 7.63
CA GLY A 24 7.31 7.76 6.93
C GLY A 24 8.38 8.84 6.70
N ASN A 25 9.32 9.00 7.62
CA ASN A 25 10.31 10.10 7.59
C ASN A 25 11.24 10.10 6.36
N ASP A 26 11.43 8.96 5.70
CA ASP A 26 12.33 8.83 4.54
C ASP A 26 11.61 9.02 3.18
N LEU A 27 10.29 9.31 3.20
CA LEU A 27 9.48 9.35 1.98
C LEU A 27 9.42 10.71 1.28
N ASN A 28 9.96 11.78 1.89
CA ASN A 28 9.76 13.17 1.47
C ASN A 28 8.27 13.57 1.31
N ILE A 29 7.35 12.82 1.91
CA ILE A 29 5.92 13.14 1.92
C ILE A 29 5.61 13.88 3.23
N PRO A 30 5.02 15.08 3.19
CA PRO A 30 4.62 15.78 4.41
C PRO A 30 3.71 14.91 5.28
N TYR A 31 4.03 14.83 6.57
CA TYR A 31 3.23 14.11 7.59
C TYR A 31 3.09 12.61 7.30
N ALA A 32 4.05 12.01 6.60
CA ALA A 32 3.99 10.62 6.18
C ALA A 32 3.86 9.64 7.35
N GLU A 33 4.53 9.90 8.48
CA GLU A 33 4.44 9.02 9.65
C GLU A 33 3.02 9.02 10.23
N GLU A 34 2.42 10.19 10.40
CA GLU A 34 1.05 10.31 10.91
C GLU A 34 0.03 9.73 9.94
N LEU A 35 0.22 9.92 8.62
CA LEU A 35 -0.64 9.36 7.58
C LEU A 35 -0.57 7.83 7.54
N ILE A 36 0.64 7.25 7.65
CA ILE A 36 0.83 5.79 7.69
C ILE A 36 0.21 5.24 8.97
N ALA A 37 0.55 5.80 10.14
CA ALA A 37 0.04 5.34 11.43
C ALA A 37 -1.49 5.37 11.48
N PHE A 38 -2.11 6.45 10.99
CA PHE A 38 -3.56 6.56 10.90
C PHE A 38 -4.16 5.52 9.93
N THR A 39 -3.58 5.36 8.74
CA THR A 39 -4.06 4.39 7.74
C THR A 39 -4.01 2.96 8.26
N GLU A 40 -2.93 2.61 8.96
CA GLU A 40 -2.78 1.31 9.60
C GLU A 40 -3.81 1.09 10.71
N ALA A 41 -3.99 2.07 11.59
CA ALA A 41 -4.94 1.99 12.69
C ALA A 41 -6.40 1.87 12.20
N VAL A 42 -6.76 2.56 11.11
CA VAL A 42 -8.07 2.43 10.45
C VAL A 42 -8.28 1.04 9.86
N HIS A 43 -7.22 0.39 9.36
CA HIS A 43 -7.33 -0.96 8.83
C HIS A 43 -7.39 -2.03 9.94
N ARG A 44 -6.56 -1.90 10.99
CA ARG A 44 -6.56 -2.82 12.14
C ARG A 44 -7.81 -2.70 13.00
N LEU A 45 -8.39 -1.50 13.07
CA LEU A 45 -9.53 -1.18 13.96
C LEU A 45 -9.24 -1.57 15.42
N ASP A 46 -7.99 -1.41 15.84
CA ASP A 46 -7.55 -1.69 17.21
C ASP A 46 -7.58 -0.42 18.08
N GLY A 47 -7.10 -0.53 19.31
CA GLY A 47 -7.05 0.58 20.27
C GLY A 47 -6.14 1.74 19.87
N THR A 48 -5.36 1.64 18.78
CA THR A 48 -4.44 2.72 18.34
C THR A 48 -5.13 3.81 17.52
N LEU A 49 -6.39 3.59 17.10
CA LEU A 49 -7.10 4.50 16.20
C LEU A 49 -7.34 5.89 16.78
N GLU A 50 -7.69 5.98 18.07
CA GLU A 50 -7.96 7.27 18.71
C GLU A 50 -6.69 8.13 18.75
N GLU A 51 -5.59 7.56 19.25
CA GLU A 51 -4.29 8.23 19.29
C GLU A 51 -3.79 8.63 17.90
N ALA A 52 -3.86 7.72 16.92
CA ALA A 52 -3.42 8.02 15.56
C ALA A 52 -4.27 9.12 14.89
N ARG A 53 -5.58 9.16 15.18
CA ARG A 53 -6.48 10.22 14.70
C ARG A 53 -6.10 11.57 15.31
N GLU A 54 -5.89 11.64 16.62
CA GLU A 54 -5.52 12.89 17.30
C GLU A 54 -4.18 13.44 16.82
N LYS A 55 -3.18 12.55 16.63
CA LYS A 55 -1.89 12.90 16.05
C LYS A 55 -2.04 13.48 14.64
N LEU A 56 -2.83 12.82 13.79
CA LEU A 56 -3.06 13.31 12.44
C LEU A 56 -3.81 14.65 12.42
N ILE A 57 -4.85 14.83 13.25
CA ILE A 57 -5.55 16.11 13.38
C ILE A 57 -4.57 17.22 13.80
N SER A 58 -3.65 16.92 14.73
CA SER A 58 -2.66 17.89 15.18
C SER A 58 -1.67 18.29 14.08
N ALA A 59 -1.34 17.36 13.18
CA ALA A 59 -0.39 17.57 12.09
C ALA A 59 -1.01 18.28 10.87
N VAL A 60 -2.22 17.86 10.44
CA VAL A 60 -2.83 18.31 9.16
C VAL A 60 -4.19 19.02 9.32
N GLY A 61 -4.68 19.15 10.55
CA GLY A 61 -6.00 19.69 10.86
C GLY A 61 -7.15 18.69 10.62
N GLU A 62 -8.33 19.02 11.15
CA GLU A 62 -9.51 18.15 11.03
C GLU A 62 -9.89 17.84 9.59
N LYS A 63 -9.87 18.86 8.71
CA LYS A 63 -10.20 18.67 7.29
C LYS A 63 -9.21 17.71 6.61
N GLY A 64 -7.92 17.86 6.87
CA GLY A 64 -6.89 16.97 6.32
C GLY A 64 -7.04 15.53 6.83
N MET A 65 -7.39 15.35 8.10
CA MET A 65 -7.69 14.02 8.66
C MET A 65 -8.91 13.39 7.99
N VAL A 66 -9.98 14.17 7.75
CA VAL A 66 -11.16 13.68 7.02
C VAL A 66 -10.79 13.26 5.59
N ASP A 67 -10.02 14.07 4.87
CA ASP A 67 -9.56 13.73 3.52
C ASP A 67 -8.74 12.42 3.54
N ALA A 68 -7.84 12.24 4.51
CA ALA A 68 -7.08 10.99 4.69
C ALA A 68 -8.01 9.79 4.99
N ALA A 69 -9.02 9.96 5.84
CA ALA A 69 -10.00 8.92 6.17
C ALA A 69 -10.83 8.49 4.95
N VAL A 70 -11.20 9.44 4.09
CA VAL A 70 -11.90 9.15 2.83
C VAL A 70 -11.02 8.29 1.92
N ILE A 71 -9.76 8.67 1.73
CA ILE A 71 -8.82 7.91 0.90
C ILE A 71 -8.62 6.49 1.45
N ALA A 72 -8.35 6.34 2.75
CA ALA A 72 -8.20 5.03 3.38
C ALA A 72 -9.44 4.14 3.18
N SER A 73 -10.64 4.73 3.29
CA SER A 73 -11.91 4.02 3.11
C SER A 73 -12.14 3.57 1.67
N ILE A 74 -11.78 4.40 0.68
CA ILE A 74 -11.86 4.05 -0.75
C ILE A 74 -10.96 2.86 -1.05
N PHE A 75 -9.69 2.90 -0.64
CA PHE A 75 -8.75 1.80 -0.89
C PHE A 75 -9.18 0.49 -0.21
N ARG A 76 -9.68 0.57 1.03
CA ARG A 76 -10.24 -0.61 1.71
C ARG A 76 -11.42 -1.21 0.93
N SER A 77 -12.31 -0.36 0.41
CA SER A 77 -13.47 -0.81 -0.36
C SER A 77 -13.06 -1.47 -1.68
N LEU A 78 -12.02 -0.93 -2.35
CA LEU A 78 -11.45 -1.53 -3.55
C LEU A 78 -10.82 -2.90 -3.27
N ASN A 79 -10.09 -3.03 -2.16
CA ASN A 79 -9.52 -4.33 -1.76
C ASN A 79 -10.60 -5.36 -1.49
N ILE A 80 -11.66 -5.00 -0.74
CA ILE A 80 -12.79 -5.90 -0.49
C ILE A 80 -13.46 -6.33 -1.81
N ALA A 81 -13.68 -5.39 -2.73
CA ALA A 81 -14.29 -5.70 -4.03
C ALA A 81 -13.41 -6.63 -4.87
N ALA A 82 -12.09 -6.40 -4.90
CA ALA A 82 -11.14 -7.25 -5.59
C ALA A 82 -11.11 -8.67 -4.99
N ASP A 83 -10.97 -8.77 -3.67
CA ASP A 83 -10.94 -10.04 -2.94
C ASP A 83 -12.25 -10.83 -3.10
N SER A 84 -13.39 -10.15 -3.08
CA SER A 84 -14.72 -10.78 -3.17
C SER A 84 -15.08 -11.21 -4.59
N SER A 85 -14.60 -10.49 -5.60
CA SER A 85 -14.89 -10.81 -7.01
C SER A 85 -13.90 -11.81 -7.60
N GLY A 86 -12.72 -11.96 -6.99
CA GLY A 86 -11.62 -12.72 -7.58
C GLY A 86 -11.13 -12.08 -8.88
N ILE A 87 -11.17 -10.74 -8.98
CA ILE A 87 -10.73 -10.03 -10.17
C ILE A 87 -9.30 -10.47 -10.52
N ARG A 88 -9.14 -10.95 -11.75
CA ARG A 88 -7.84 -11.42 -12.22
C ARG A 88 -6.93 -10.24 -12.55
N ILE A 89 -5.64 -10.45 -12.35
CA ILE A 89 -4.61 -9.61 -12.95
C ILE A 89 -4.51 -10.01 -14.42
N ASP A 90 -4.49 -9.02 -15.31
CA ASP A 90 -4.31 -9.25 -16.75
C ASP A 90 -2.96 -9.95 -17.01
N ASP A 91 -2.94 -10.86 -17.98
CA ASP A 91 -1.81 -11.74 -18.24
C ASP A 91 -0.50 -10.94 -18.51
N GLU A 92 -0.59 -9.76 -19.14
CA GLU A 92 0.57 -8.88 -19.39
C GLU A 92 1.18 -8.27 -18.13
N TRP A 93 0.41 -8.20 -17.03
CA TRP A 93 0.83 -7.59 -15.76
C TRP A 93 1.30 -8.61 -14.72
N GLU A 94 1.12 -9.92 -14.96
CA GLU A 94 1.42 -10.96 -13.96
C GLU A 94 2.88 -10.95 -13.48
N ALA A 95 3.84 -10.75 -14.39
CA ALA A 95 5.26 -10.69 -14.03
C ALA A 95 5.60 -9.47 -13.15
N VAL A 96 5.01 -8.31 -13.45
CA VAL A 96 5.17 -7.08 -12.65
C VAL A 96 4.53 -7.27 -11.28
N ALA A 97 3.33 -7.84 -11.23
CA ALA A 97 2.63 -8.15 -9.99
C ALA A 97 3.42 -9.14 -9.12
N ALA A 98 4.04 -10.17 -9.71
CA ALA A 98 4.90 -11.11 -8.99
C ALA A 98 6.14 -10.42 -8.38
N HIS A 99 6.78 -9.54 -9.15
CA HIS A 99 7.92 -8.76 -8.65
C HIS A 99 7.51 -7.83 -7.50
N LEU A 100 6.39 -7.09 -7.66
CA LEU A 100 5.87 -6.23 -6.61
C LEU A 100 5.47 -7.01 -5.36
N ALA A 101 4.79 -8.15 -5.51
CA ALA A 101 4.37 -8.99 -4.40
C ALA A 101 5.56 -9.54 -3.60
N THR A 102 6.65 -9.91 -4.27
CA THR A 102 7.90 -10.31 -3.62
C THR A 102 8.55 -9.13 -2.92
N LYS A 103 8.65 -7.99 -3.62
CA LYS A 103 9.30 -6.78 -3.11
C LYS A 103 8.61 -6.24 -1.86
N THR A 104 7.28 -6.19 -1.83
CA THR A 104 6.49 -5.65 -0.72
C THR A 104 6.12 -6.69 0.34
N ASN A 105 6.59 -7.94 0.22
CA ASN A 105 6.15 -9.09 1.02
C ASN A 105 4.64 -9.41 0.91
N ALA A 106 3.92 -8.86 -0.07
CA ALA A 106 2.50 -9.15 -0.24
C ALA A 106 2.24 -10.65 -0.51
N ASN A 107 3.21 -11.36 -1.06
CA ASN A 107 3.18 -12.81 -1.25
C ASN A 107 3.13 -13.62 0.05
N LYS A 108 3.36 -13.00 1.22
CA LYS A 108 3.31 -13.66 2.53
C LYS A 108 1.92 -13.63 3.18
N PHE A 109 0.98 -12.84 2.66
CA PHE A 109 -0.38 -12.81 3.20
C PHE A 109 -1.18 -14.05 2.74
N SER A 110 -2.14 -14.47 3.57
CA SER A 110 -3.00 -15.62 3.25
C SER A 110 -3.80 -15.43 1.96
N THR A 111 -4.15 -14.18 1.63
CA THR A 111 -4.87 -13.82 0.40
C THR A 111 -4.05 -14.04 -0.87
N ALA A 112 -2.72 -14.22 -0.78
CA ALA A 112 -1.91 -14.59 -1.93
C ALA A 112 -2.35 -15.92 -2.57
N ALA A 113 -3.02 -16.80 -1.81
CA ALA A 113 -3.63 -18.02 -2.33
C ALA A 113 -4.70 -17.77 -3.41
N ASN A 114 -5.28 -16.58 -3.47
CA ASN A 114 -6.27 -16.18 -4.47
C ASN A 114 -5.62 -15.82 -5.83
N SER A 115 -4.28 -15.76 -5.89
CA SER A 115 -3.52 -15.31 -7.06
C SER A 115 -2.52 -16.39 -7.54
N PRO A 116 -2.98 -17.61 -7.91
CA PRO A 116 -2.08 -18.75 -8.16
C PRO A 116 -1.11 -18.55 -9.33
N ASN A 117 -1.46 -17.74 -10.34
CA ASN A 117 -0.52 -17.44 -11.42
C ASN A 117 0.64 -16.56 -10.94
N ILE A 118 0.38 -15.63 -10.04
CA ILE A 118 1.41 -14.78 -9.45
C ILE A 118 2.38 -15.62 -8.63
N THR A 119 1.89 -16.59 -7.85
CA THR A 119 2.73 -17.56 -7.13
C THR A 119 3.64 -18.33 -8.09
N LYS A 120 3.13 -18.82 -9.22
CA LYS A 120 3.93 -19.52 -10.22
C LYS A 120 5.05 -18.66 -10.80
N HIS A 121 4.78 -17.38 -11.08
CA HIS A 121 5.80 -16.43 -11.56
C HIS A 121 6.89 -16.21 -10.51
N ILE A 122 6.51 -16.03 -9.24
CA ILE A 122 7.46 -15.90 -8.12
C ILE A 122 8.38 -17.14 -8.02
N ASP A 123 7.80 -18.35 -8.09
CA ASP A 123 8.55 -19.60 -8.06
C ASP A 123 9.47 -19.79 -9.28
N SER A 124 9.09 -19.23 -10.44
CA SER A 124 9.94 -19.22 -11.63
C SER A 124 11.13 -18.28 -11.45
N MET A 125 10.91 -17.10 -10.88
CA MET A 125 11.98 -16.13 -10.61
C MET A 125 13.01 -16.69 -9.60
N ARG A 126 12.56 -17.36 -8.54
CA ARG A 126 13.48 -17.92 -7.53
C ARG A 126 14.40 -19.00 -8.10
N ARG A 127 13.94 -19.76 -9.11
CA ARG A 127 14.71 -20.81 -9.77
C ARG A 127 15.71 -20.30 -10.81
N SER A 128 15.57 -19.06 -11.29
CA SER A 128 16.56 -18.45 -12.20
C SER A 128 17.73 -17.80 -11.47
N ASP A 129 17.60 -17.57 -10.17
CA ASP A 129 18.61 -16.94 -9.32
C ASP A 129 19.50 -17.97 -8.58
N GLU A 130 19.17 -19.27 -8.65
CA GLU A 130 19.92 -20.43 -8.14
C GLU A 130 20.81 -21.05 -9.23
#